data_AF-A0A8D8EYG6-F1
#
_entry.id   AF-A0A8D8EYG6-F1
#
_cell.length_a   1.000
_cell.length_b   1.000
_cell.length_c   1.000
_cell.angle_alpha   90.00
_cell.angle_beta   90.00
_cell.angle_gamma   90.00
#
_symmetry.space_group_name_H-M   'P 1'
#
loop_
_entity.id
_entity.type
_entity.pdbx_description
1 polymer ?
#
loop_
_entity_poly.entity_id
_entity_poly.type
_entity_poly.pdbx_seq_one_letter_code
_entity_poly.pdbx_strand_id
1 'polypeptide(L)'
;MEQVYWKTPRGKPQYLPRTVERKKFRFTTNRPWTGQFRQQNMPGTIRKKVFVEPVANWTFFKGDRVEVLAGKDKGKQGIVSQVFQERNWVIVAGLNCHLRKVADEKDYPGITIRSEAPLLVTHQVR
;
A
#
# COMPACT_ATOMS: atom_id res chain seq x y z
N MET A 1 -5.39 -4.89 -11.28
CA MET A 1 -3.97 -5.07 -11.66
C MET A 1 -3.75 -6.54 -12.01
N GLU A 2 -3.17 -6.83 -13.17
CA GLU A 2 -2.93 -8.20 -13.64
C GLU A 2 -1.42 -8.47 -13.60
N GLN A 3 -0.98 -9.43 -12.78
CA GLN A 3 0.41 -9.90 -12.78
C GLN A 3 0.45 -11.31 -13.33
N VAL A 4 0.75 -11.39 -14.63
CA VAL A 4 0.80 -12.63 -15.41
C VAL A 4 2.23 -13.11 -15.47
N TYR A 5 2.46 -14.34 -15.02
CA TYR A 5 3.77 -15.00 -15.13
C TYR A 5 3.87 -15.80 -16.42
N TRP A 6 2.78 -16.49 -16.77
CA TRP A 6 2.71 -17.32 -17.95
C TRP A 6 1.29 -17.30 -18.51
N LYS A 7 1.16 -17.10 -19.81
CA LYS A 7 -0.08 -17.32 -20.57
C LYS A 7 0.20 -18.42 -21.57
N THR A 8 -0.68 -19.41 -21.61
CA THR A 8 -0.64 -20.42 -22.67
C THR A 8 -0.70 -19.75 -24.05
N PRO A 9 0.11 -20.19 -25.04
CA PRO A 9 0.00 -19.72 -26.42
C PRO A 9 -1.41 -19.92 -26.99
N ARG A 10 -2.00 -18.85 -27.54
CA ARG A 10 -3.33 -18.92 -28.18
C ARG A 10 -3.22 -19.57 -29.57
N GLY A 11 -4.29 -20.24 -30.00
CA GLY A 11 -4.40 -20.82 -31.35
C GLY A 11 -3.71 -22.17 -31.55
N LYS A 12 -3.14 -22.75 -30.49
CA LYS A 12 -2.58 -24.11 -30.50
C LYS A 12 -3.61 -25.06 -29.85
N PRO A 13 -4.16 -26.06 -30.58
CA PRO A 13 -5.13 -26.99 -30.01
C PRO A 13 -4.54 -27.87 -28.90
N GLN A 14 -3.21 -27.96 -28.82
CA GLN A 14 -2.49 -28.75 -27.82
C GLN A 14 -2.58 -28.19 -26.39
N TYR A 15 -2.91 -26.90 -26.23
CA TYR A 15 -2.92 -26.28 -24.91
C TYR A 15 -4.28 -25.72 -24.53
N LEU A 16 -4.70 -26.00 -23.29
CA LEU A 16 -5.86 -25.34 -22.69
C LEU A 16 -5.56 -23.87 -22.39
N PRO A 17 -6.54 -22.96 -22.54
CA PRO A 17 -6.38 -21.54 -22.22
C PRO A 17 -6.23 -21.37 -20.70
N ARG A 18 -4.97 -21.41 -20.23
CA ARG A 18 -4.60 -21.22 -18.82
C ARG A 18 -3.68 -20.02 -18.68
N THR A 19 -3.85 -19.33 -17.56
CA THR A 19 -3.02 -18.20 -17.18
C THR A 19 -2.52 -18.44 -15.76
N VAL A 20 -1.20 -18.42 -15.60
CA VAL A 20 -0.55 -18.45 -14.28
C VAL A 20 -0.38 -17.00 -13.85
N GLU A 21 -1.25 -16.55 -12.95
CA GLU A 21 -1.30 -15.17 -12.48
C GLU A 21 -1.39 -15.09 -10.96
N ARG A 22 -1.00 -13.93 -10.42
CA ARG A 22 -1.23 -13.62 -9.02
C ARG A 22 -2.63 -13.04 -8.82
N LYS A 23 -3.47 -13.76 -8.07
CA LYS A 23 -4.84 -13.32 -7.74
C LYS A 23 -4.93 -12.50 -6.45
N LYS A 24 -3.99 -12.69 -5.51
CA LYS A 24 -4.01 -12.09 -4.17
C LYS A 24 -2.76 -11.24 -3.94
N PHE A 25 -2.91 -9.94 -4.08
CA PHE A 25 -1.85 -8.96 -3.82
C PHE A 25 -1.84 -8.53 -2.35
N ARG A 26 -0.66 -8.29 -1.80
CA ARG A 26 -0.47 -7.62 -0.52
C ARG A 26 -0.25 -6.15 -0.80
N PHE A 27 -1.30 -5.36 -0.62
CA PHE A 27 -1.21 -3.90 -0.73
C PHE A 27 -0.47 -3.32 0.49
N THR A 28 0.44 -2.41 0.20
CA THR A 28 1.25 -1.66 1.18
C THR A 28 1.25 -0.19 0.74
N THR A 29 2.13 0.63 1.31
CA THR A 29 2.32 2.03 0.90
C THR A 29 3.06 2.17 -0.44
N ASN A 30 3.64 1.08 -0.95
CA ASN A 30 4.26 1.04 -2.28
C ASN A 30 3.19 1.03 -3.36
N ARG A 31 3.35 1.86 -4.39
CA ARG A 31 2.38 1.90 -5.49
C ARG A 31 2.46 0.60 -6.29
N PRO A 32 1.33 0.09 -6.82
CA PRO A 32 1.30 -1.23 -7.44
C PRO A 32 2.30 -1.39 -8.60
N TRP A 33 2.61 -0.31 -9.33
CA TRP A 33 3.54 -0.31 -10.46
C TRP A 33 5.04 -0.21 -10.08
N THR A 34 5.40 -0.14 -8.79
CA THR A 34 6.81 0.00 -8.39
C THR A 34 7.54 -1.33 -8.28
N GLY A 35 8.87 -1.29 -8.45
CA GLY A 35 9.72 -2.46 -8.24
C GLY A 35 9.62 -3.03 -6.83
N GLN A 36 9.51 -2.17 -5.80
CA GLN A 36 9.36 -2.60 -4.40
C GLN A 36 8.04 -3.36 -4.18
N PHE A 37 6.95 -2.91 -4.81
CA PHE A 37 5.67 -3.63 -4.74
C PHE A 37 5.78 -5.00 -5.40
N ARG A 38 6.44 -5.09 -6.56
CA ARG A 38 6.70 -6.36 -7.25
C ARG A 38 7.55 -7.30 -6.39
N GLN A 39 8.61 -6.80 -5.75
CA GLN A 39 9.46 -7.58 -4.83
C GLN A 39 8.65 -8.12 -3.64
N GLN A 40 7.78 -7.30 -3.03
CA GLN A 40 6.91 -7.74 -1.93
C GLN A 40 5.88 -8.80 -2.36
N ASN A 41 5.53 -8.84 -3.65
CA ASN A 41 4.52 -9.72 -4.23
C ASN A 41 5.12 -10.79 -5.16
N MET A 42 6.39 -11.15 -4.97
CA MET A 42 7.07 -12.14 -5.83
C MET A 42 6.31 -13.46 -5.98
N PRO A 43 6.40 -14.11 -7.16
CA PRO A 43 5.86 -15.46 -7.34
C PRO A 43 6.40 -16.41 -6.26
N GLY A 44 5.56 -17.33 -5.78
CA GLY A 44 5.87 -18.24 -4.68
C GLY A 44 5.66 -17.66 -3.27
N THR A 45 5.54 -16.34 -3.12
CA THR A 45 5.28 -15.73 -1.80
C THR A 45 3.81 -15.88 -1.39
N ILE A 46 3.56 -16.73 -0.39
CA ILE A 46 2.25 -16.94 0.24
C ILE A 46 2.14 -16.08 1.51
N ARG A 47 1.08 -15.27 1.60
CA ARG A 47 0.80 -14.41 2.77
C ARG A 47 -0.65 -14.62 3.20
N LYS A 48 -0.93 -14.47 4.50
CA LYS A 48 -2.30 -14.42 5.02
C LYS A 48 -3.07 -13.24 4.40
N LYS A 49 -4.34 -13.48 4.06
CA LYS A 49 -5.25 -12.44 3.55
C LYS A 49 -5.43 -11.38 4.65
N VAL A 50 -5.33 -10.12 4.25
CA VAL A 50 -5.74 -9.00 5.11
C VAL A 50 -7.24 -8.82 4.89
N PHE A 51 -8.01 -8.91 5.97
CA PHE A 51 -9.43 -8.56 5.94
C PHE A 51 -9.55 -7.04 6.09
N VAL A 52 -10.35 -6.44 5.22
CA VAL A 52 -10.58 -5.00 5.15
C VAL A 52 -12.09 -4.82 5.18
N GLU A 53 -12.56 -3.88 6.00
CA GLU A 53 -13.97 -3.55 6.10
C GLU A 53 -14.46 -2.94 4.78
N PRO A 54 -15.59 -3.40 4.22
CA PRO A 54 -16.13 -2.83 2.99
C PRO A 54 -16.65 -1.42 3.28
N VAL A 55 -16.08 -0.42 2.61
CA VAL A 55 -16.54 0.96 2.65
C VAL A 55 -17.38 1.22 1.40
N ALA A 56 -18.68 1.43 1.58
CA ALA A 56 -19.60 1.65 0.45
C ALA A 56 -19.34 3.00 -0.24
N ASN A 57 -19.26 4.08 0.55
CA ASN A 57 -19.05 5.43 0.05
C ASN A 57 -17.71 5.96 0.54
N TRP A 58 -16.80 6.24 -0.39
CA TRP A 58 -15.48 6.77 -0.09
C TRP A 58 -15.48 8.30 -0.14
N THR A 59 -15.16 8.95 0.99
CA THR A 59 -15.26 10.40 1.13
C THR A 59 -13.93 11.13 1.26
N PHE A 60 -12.79 10.41 1.25
CA PHE A 60 -11.48 10.99 1.53
C PHE A 60 -10.63 11.12 0.25
N PHE A 61 -10.35 12.34 -0.16
CA PHE A 61 -9.56 12.63 -1.35
C PHE A 61 -8.22 13.27 -1.00
N LYS A 62 -7.29 13.19 -1.96
CA LYS A 62 -6.01 13.88 -1.82
C LYS A 62 -6.26 15.40 -1.79
N GLY A 63 -5.72 16.07 -0.79
CA GLY A 63 -5.92 17.50 -0.56
C GLY A 63 -6.95 17.84 0.50
N ASP A 64 -7.74 16.87 0.97
CA ASP A 64 -8.73 17.13 2.02
C ASP A 64 -8.05 17.44 3.35
N ARG A 65 -8.68 18.33 4.13
CA ARG A 65 -8.27 18.62 5.51
C ARG A 65 -8.97 17.64 6.43
N VAL A 66 -8.19 16.92 7.23
CA VAL A 66 -8.67 15.89 8.13
C VAL A 66 -8.06 16.05 9.51
N GLU A 67 -8.78 15.57 10.52
CA GLU A 67 -8.33 15.50 11.91
C GLU A 67 -7.97 14.06 12.29
N VAL A 68 -6.85 13.90 12.99
CA VAL A 68 -6.41 12.60 13.48
C VAL A 68 -7.09 12.28 14.80
N LEU A 69 -7.78 11.14 14.89
CA LEU A 69 -8.54 10.73 16.07
C LEU A 69 -7.75 9.81 17.02
N ALA A 70 -6.66 9.20 16.54
CA ALA A 70 -5.91 8.19 17.28
C ALA A 70 -4.38 8.32 17.08
N GLY A 71 -3.62 7.82 18.05
CA GLY A 71 -2.16 7.78 18.00
C GLY A 71 -1.48 9.04 18.57
N LYS A 72 -0.19 9.20 18.26
CA LYS A 72 0.69 10.26 18.81
C LYS A 72 0.19 11.67 18.50
N ASP A 73 -0.46 11.85 17.36
CA ASP A 73 -0.87 13.15 16.82
C ASP A 73 -2.38 13.38 16.92
N LYS A 74 -3.05 12.73 17.88
CA LYS A 74 -4.50 12.89 18.11
C LYS A 74 -4.88 14.36 18.33
N GLY A 75 -5.95 14.80 17.68
CA GLY A 75 -6.48 16.17 17.73
C GLY A 75 -5.78 17.14 16.76
N LYS A 76 -4.71 16.72 16.08
CA LYS A 76 -4.07 17.56 15.06
C LYS A 76 -4.80 17.44 13.73
N GLN A 77 -4.89 18.56 13.04
CA GLN A 77 -5.40 18.63 11.68
C GLN A 77 -4.26 18.62 10.67
N GLY A 78 -4.46 17.96 9.54
CA GLY A 78 -3.49 17.88 8.46
C GLY A 78 -4.17 17.71 7.10
N ILE A 79 -3.37 17.70 6.04
CA ILE A 79 -3.85 17.53 4.67
C ILE A 79 -3.56 16.09 4.23
N VAL A 80 -4.54 15.46 3.57
CA VAL A 80 -4.35 14.14 2.97
C VAL A 80 -3.37 14.22 1.79
N SER A 81 -2.22 13.57 1.96
CA SER A 81 -1.17 13.47 0.94
C SER A 81 -1.44 12.32 -0.03
N GLN A 82 -1.86 11.16 0.51
CA GLN A 82 -2.06 9.94 -0.26
C GLN A 82 -3.28 9.15 0.21
N VAL A 83 -3.89 8.40 -0.70
CA VAL A 83 -5.05 7.55 -0.44
C VAL A 83 -4.79 6.15 -1.00
N PHE A 84 -5.10 5.12 -0.22
CA PHE A 84 -4.96 3.70 -0.55
C PHE A 84 -6.28 2.97 -0.22
N GLN A 85 -7.16 2.88 -1.21
CA GLN A 85 -8.50 2.31 -1.04
C GLN A 85 -8.46 0.81 -0.76
N GLU A 86 -7.44 0.09 -1.24
CA GLU A 86 -7.33 -1.36 -1.08
C GLU A 86 -7.19 -1.82 0.37
N ARG A 87 -6.82 -0.91 1.28
CA ARG A 87 -6.69 -1.15 2.72
C ARG A 87 -7.41 -0.10 3.58
N ASN A 88 -8.23 0.74 2.97
CA ASN A 88 -8.89 1.88 3.60
C ASN A 88 -7.90 2.81 4.34
N TRP A 89 -6.74 3.04 3.73
CA TRP A 89 -5.68 3.83 4.33
C TRP A 89 -5.58 5.22 3.71
N VAL A 90 -5.26 6.18 4.57
CA VAL A 90 -4.95 7.56 4.20
C VAL A 90 -3.63 7.95 4.85
N ILE A 91 -2.80 8.68 4.11
CA ILE A 91 -1.58 9.28 4.64
C ILE A 91 -1.81 10.78 4.77
N VAL A 92 -1.57 11.29 5.97
CA VAL A 92 -1.71 12.72 6.29
C VAL A 92 -0.33 13.35 6.37
N ALA A 93 -0.15 14.48 5.69
CA ALA A 93 1.14 15.14 5.56
C ALA A 93 1.71 15.55 6.93
N GLY A 94 2.91 15.08 7.25
CA GLY A 94 3.65 15.41 8.47
C GLY A 94 3.09 14.84 9.78
N LEU A 95 2.01 14.07 9.75
CA LEU A 95 1.39 13.45 10.93
C LEU A 95 1.59 11.93 10.93
N ASN A 96 1.42 11.31 12.10
CA ASN A 96 1.61 9.87 12.31
C ASN A 96 2.94 9.37 11.73
N CYS A 97 4.01 10.11 12.00
CA CYS A 97 5.32 9.85 11.45
C CYS A 97 6.17 8.94 12.35
N HIS A 98 6.96 8.07 11.73
CA HIS A 98 8.03 7.32 12.37
C HIS A 98 9.38 7.68 11.73
N LEU A 99 10.47 7.46 12.47
CA LEU A 99 11.82 7.63 11.94
C LEU A 99 12.27 6.32 11.27
N ARG A 100 12.81 6.42 10.06
CA ARG A 100 13.45 5.30 9.37
C ARG A 100 14.78 5.74 8.76
N LYS A 101 15.76 4.84 8.78
CA LYS A 101 17.03 5.04 8.08
C LYS A 101 16.89 4.67 6.60
N VAL A 102 17.57 5.42 5.74
CA VAL A 102 17.62 5.21 4.28
C VAL A 102 19.06 5.26 3.81
N ALA A 103 19.35 4.50 2.75
CA ALA A 103 20.67 4.37 2.16
C ALA A 103 21.71 3.93 3.20
N ASP A 104 21.33 2.95 4.03
CA ASP A 104 22.26 2.35 5.00
C ASP A 104 23.19 1.41 4.23
N GLU A 105 24.48 1.74 4.21
CA GLU A 105 25.53 0.97 3.54
C GLU A 105 26.64 0.65 4.53
N LYS A 106 27.51 -0.29 4.19
CA LYS A 106 28.53 -0.79 5.12
C LYS A 106 29.44 0.33 5.68
N ASP A 107 29.77 1.30 4.85
CA ASP A 107 30.68 2.41 5.18
C ASP A 107 29.94 3.74 5.43
N TYR A 108 28.61 3.75 5.33
CA TYR A 108 27.79 4.95 5.50
C TYR A 108 26.57 4.67 6.40
N PRO A 109 26.45 5.34 7.57
CA PRO A 109 25.43 5.02 8.59
C PRO A 109 23.98 5.33 8.19
N GLY A 110 23.75 5.78 6.95
CA GLY A 110 22.46 6.15 6.40
C GLY A 110 21.93 7.50 6.88
N ILE A 111 20.87 7.97 6.23
CA ILE A 111 20.15 9.20 6.60
C ILE A 111 18.88 8.80 7.34
N THR A 112 18.68 9.37 8.53
CA THR A 112 17.41 9.22 9.26
C THR A 112 16.39 10.21 8.72
N ILE A 113 15.31 9.69 8.16
CA ILE A 113 14.20 10.50 7.65
C ILE A 113 12.92 10.23 8.41
N ARG A 114 12.11 11.27 8.51
CA ARG A 114 10.75 11.19 9.04
C ARG A 114 9.82 10.68 7.93
N SER A 115 9.24 9.50 8.14
CA SER A 115 8.32 8.86 7.20
C SER A 115 6.92 8.79 7.79
N GLU A 116 5.94 9.26 7.03
CA GLU A 116 4.52 9.19 7.39
C GLU A 116 4.06 7.72 7.38
N ALA A 117 3.16 7.37 8.30
CA ALA A 117 2.51 6.06 8.35
C ALA A 117 1.01 6.18 8.02
N PRO A 118 0.43 5.15 7.38
CA PRO A 118 -0.98 5.17 7.02
C PRO A 118 -1.87 5.15 8.27
N LEU A 119 -2.98 5.88 8.17
CA LEU A 119 -4.08 5.88 9.13
C LEU A 119 -5.30 5.21 8.49
N LEU A 120 -6.07 4.48 9.29
CA LEU A 120 -7.29 3.83 8.86
C LEU A 120 -8.44 4.83 8.85
N VAL A 121 -9.13 4.89 7.71
CA VAL A 121 -10.24 5.82 7.48
C VAL A 121 -11.44 5.55 8.39
N THR A 122 -11.62 4.31 8.86
CA THR A 122 -12.85 3.94 9.57
C THR A 122 -12.93 4.50 10.99
N HIS A 123 -11.80 4.71 11.67
CA HIS A 123 -11.80 5.21 13.06
C HIS A 123 -10.61 6.10 13.45
N GLN A 124 -9.61 6.30 12.58
CA GLN A 124 -8.41 7.06 12.95
C GLN A 124 -8.39 8.47 12.36
N VAL A 125 -9.30 8.79 11.44
CA VAL A 125 -9.35 10.05 10.70
C VAL A 125 -10.79 10.52 10.60
N ARG A 126 -11.02 11.83 10.71
CA ARG A 126 -12.31 12.51 10.49
C ARG A 126 -12.16 13.69 9.55
#